data_AF-A0A1X4HT33-F1
#
_entry.id   AF-A0A1X4HT33-F1
#
_cell.length_a   1.000
_cell.length_b   1.000
_cell.length_c   1.000
_cell.angle_alpha   90.00
_cell.angle_beta   90.00
_cell.angle_gamma   90.00
#
_symmetry.space_group_name_H-M   'P 1'
#
loop_
_entity.id
_entity.type
_entity.pdbx_description
1 polymer ?
#
loop_
_entity_poly.entity_id
_entity_poly.type
_entity_poly.pdbx_seq_one_letter_code
_entity_poly.pdbx_strand_id
1 'polypeptide(L)'
;GGDGTQALVAEVAARHDLPFLVIPAGTRNHFALDLRLDRDDPAKALDALTDGVELRVDLGFAAGRVFVNNASFGTYAAVVGDPAYREEKRRTTLRMLPGLLSGPSAPRLRMRAGGTRADGLQALLVSNNPYPRAVDASRPGRRDRLDSGRLGVLGVRVESAVRAAGTVRGPRA
;
A
#
# COMPACT_ATOMS: atom_id res chain seq x y z
N GLY A 1 6.35 -3.14 -15.71
CA GLY A 1 5.25 -3.98 -15.19
C GLY A 1 4.59 -3.32 -14.00
N GLY A 2 3.71 -4.01 -13.27
CA GLY A 2 3.04 -3.47 -12.07
C GLY A 2 3.85 -3.54 -10.78
N ASP A 3 3.29 -3.06 -9.67
CA ASP A 3 3.98 -2.94 -8.37
C ASP A 3 4.59 -4.26 -7.86
N GLY A 4 3.91 -5.39 -8.07
CA GLY A 4 4.42 -6.71 -7.66
C GLY A 4 5.68 -7.13 -8.45
N THR A 5 5.68 -6.91 -9.76
CA THR A 5 6.86 -7.13 -10.61
C THR A 5 8.00 -6.21 -10.20
N GLN A 6 7.69 -4.93 -9.97
CA GLN A 6 8.68 -3.93 -9.55
C GLN A 6 9.32 -4.31 -8.22
N ALA A 7 8.56 -4.85 -7.26
CA ALA A 7 9.11 -5.29 -5.99
C ALA A 7 10.13 -6.44 -6.16
N LEU A 8 9.80 -7.46 -6.95
CA LEU A 8 10.70 -8.57 -7.23
C LEU A 8 11.99 -8.13 -7.93
N VAL A 9 11.87 -7.23 -8.92
CA VAL A 9 13.04 -6.68 -9.62
C VAL A 9 13.88 -5.84 -8.67
N ALA A 10 13.26 -5.00 -7.83
CA ALA A 10 13.97 -4.17 -6.86
C ALA A 10 14.75 -5.01 -5.84
N GLU A 11 14.22 -6.16 -5.43
CA GLU A 11 14.94 -7.08 -4.54
C GLU A 11 16.21 -7.63 -5.18
N VAL A 12 16.14 -8.06 -6.44
CA VAL A 12 17.31 -8.54 -7.19
C VAL A 12 18.30 -7.40 -7.38
N ALA A 13 17.83 -6.24 -7.83
CA ALA A 13 18.65 -5.05 -8.05
C ALA A 13 19.43 -4.65 -6.78
N ALA A 14 18.75 -4.60 -5.64
CA ALA A 14 19.37 -4.27 -4.35
C ALA A 14 20.39 -5.32 -3.88
N ARG A 15 20.17 -6.61 -4.14
CA ARG A 15 21.16 -7.66 -3.81
C ARG A 15 22.45 -7.55 -4.63
N HIS A 16 22.36 -6.97 -5.83
CA HIS A 16 23.49 -6.84 -6.75
C HIS A 16 24.05 -5.41 -6.84
N ASP A 17 23.54 -4.48 -6.02
CA ASP A 17 23.90 -3.06 -6.06
C ASP A 17 23.75 -2.45 -7.48
N LEU A 18 22.67 -2.80 -8.15
CA LEU A 18 22.36 -2.33 -9.51
C LEU A 18 21.18 -1.35 -9.48
N PRO A 19 21.23 -0.27 -10.29
CA PRO A 19 20.04 0.53 -10.55
C PRO A 19 19.06 -0.28 -11.41
N PHE A 20 17.76 0.03 -11.31
CA PHE A 20 16.76 -0.50 -12.22
C PHE A 20 15.77 0.58 -12.65
N LEU A 21 15.25 0.44 -13.87
CA LEU A 21 14.26 1.35 -14.43
C LEU A 21 12.84 0.89 -14.12
N VAL A 22 11.97 1.83 -13.75
CA VAL A 22 10.55 1.58 -13.52
C VAL A 22 9.75 1.97 -14.74
N ILE A 23 9.09 1.00 -15.37
CA ILE A 23 8.12 1.23 -16.45
C ILE A 23 6.70 0.96 -15.91
N PRO A 24 5.80 1.97 -15.83
CA PRO A 24 4.46 1.86 -15.25
C PRO A 24 3.47 1.12 -16.17
N ALA A 25 3.71 -0.17 -16.39
CA ALA A 25 2.92 -1.02 -17.28
C ALA A 25 1.98 -1.99 -16.53
N GLY A 26 1.55 -1.64 -15.32
CA GLY A 26 0.54 -2.39 -14.55
C GLY A 26 -0.73 -1.58 -14.30
N THR A 27 -1.69 -2.16 -13.57
CA THR A 27 -3.02 -1.54 -13.36
C THR A 27 -3.00 -0.33 -12.41
N ARG A 28 -2.15 -0.34 -11.38
CA ARG A 28 -2.14 0.70 -10.32
C ARG A 28 -0.89 1.56 -10.35
N ASN A 29 0.28 0.93 -10.43
CA ASN A 29 1.60 1.56 -10.52
C ASN A 29 1.81 2.61 -9.43
N HIS A 30 1.49 2.26 -8.18
CA HIS A 30 1.64 3.18 -7.05
C HIS A 30 3.10 3.58 -6.83
N PHE A 31 4.04 2.66 -7.02
CA PHE A 31 5.46 2.99 -6.89
C PHE A 31 5.90 3.98 -7.96
N ALA A 32 5.42 3.81 -9.19
CA ALA A 32 5.69 4.76 -10.28
C ALA A 32 5.08 6.15 -10.01
N LEU A 33 3.92 6.21 -9.35
CA LEU A 33 3.33 7.47 -8.89
C LEU A 33 4.24 8.19 -7.88
N ASP A 34 4.86 7.46 -6.95
CA ASP A 34 5.80 8.05 -5.99
C ASP A 34 7.07 8.58 -6.68
N LEU A 35 7.50 7.92 -7.75
CA LEU A 35 8.58 8.35 -8.64
C LEU A 35 8.18 9.45 -9.62
N ARG A 36 6.91 9.89 -9.59
CA ARG A 36 6.34 10.92 -10.48
C ARG A 36 6.41 10.57 -11.97
N LEU A 37 6.41 9.28 -12.30
CA LEU A 37 6.36 8.83 -13.68
C LEU A 37 4.96 9.04 -14.28
N ASP A 38 4.94 9.35 -15.57
CA ASP A 38 3.71 9.42 -16.35
C ASP A 38 3.14 8.00 -16.51
N ARG A 39 1.98 7.75 -15.91
CA ARG A 39 1.32 6.43 -15.95
C ARG A 39 0.42 6.29 -17.17
N ASP A 40 0.06 7.41 -17.80
CA ASP A 40 -0.78 7.44 -19.00
C ASP A 40 0.11 7.31 -20.26
N ASP A 41 1.40 7.63 -20.14
CA ASP A 41 2.43 7.36 -21.16
C ASP A 41 3.65 6.63 -20.58
N PRO A 42 3.60 5.27 -20.45
CA PRO A 42 4.71 4.49 -19.92
C PRO A 42 5.99 4.55 -20.76
N ALA A 43 5.91 4.93 -22.05
CA ALA A 43 7.07 4.98 -22.92
C ALA A 43 8.03 6.10 -22.52
N LYS A 44 7.52 7.22 -21.98
CA LYS A 44 8.34 8.32 -21.43
C LYS A 44 9.27 7.88 -20.31
N ALA A 45 9.00 6.76 -19.63
CA ALA A 45 9.94 6.23 -18.64
C ALA A 45 11.30 5.85 -19.26
N LEU A 46 11.36 5.59 -20.57
CA LEU A 46 12.61 5.29 -21.28
C LEU A 46 13.55 6.48 -21.41
N ASP A 47 13.06 7.72 -21.27
CA ASP A 47 13.90 8.93 -21.30
C ASP A 47 14.95 8.92 -20.18
N ALA A 48 14.68 8.17 -19.10
CA ALA A 48 15.64 7.97 -18.01
C ALA A 48 16.88 7.17 -18.41
N LEU A 49 16.89 6.49 -19.55
CA LEU A 49 18.08 5.81 -20.08
C LEU A 49 19.12 6.79 -20.61
N THR A 50 18.73 8.02 -20.93
CA THR A 50 19.63 9.06 -21.46
C THR A 50 19.88 10.20 -20.48
N ASP A 51 18.84 10.69 -19.80
CA ASP A 51 18.92 11.87 -18.91
C ASP A 51 18.22 11.61 -17.55
N GLY A 52 18.20 10.34 -17.12
CA GLY A 52 17.61 9.94 -15.87
C GLY A 52 18.44 10.35 -14.66
N VAL A 53 17.76 10.62 -13.55
CA VAL A 53 18.40 10.76 -12.24
C VAL A 53 18.26 9.46 -11.45
N GLU A 54 19.35 9.02 -10.83
CA GLU A 54 19.31 7.88 -9.92
C GLU A 54 18.69 8.31 -8.58
N LEU A 55 17.72 7.52 -8.11
CA LEU A 55 17.09 7.72 -6.81
C LEU A 55 17.35 6.49 -5.95
N ARG A 56 17.95 6.71 -4.78
CA ARG A 56 18.04 5.68 -3.73
C ARG A 56 16.71 5.62 -2.99
N VAL A 57 16.18 4.41 -2.87
CA VAL A 57 14.90 4.15 -2.21
C VAL A 57 15.05 2.99 -1.23
N ASP A 58 14.33 3.07 -0.12
CA ASP A 58 14.26 2.00 0.86
C ASP A 58 13.47 0.81 0.30
N LEU A 59 13.77 -0.39 0.79
CA LEU A 59 12.94 -1.57 0.61
C LEU A 59 12.33 -2.02 1.94
N GLY A 60 11.02 -2.27 1.94
CA GLY A 60 10.33 -2.87 3.07
C GLY A 60 10.43 -4.40 3.03
N PHE A 61 10.50 -5.05 4.20
CA PHE A 61 10.49 -6.50 4.31
C PHE A 61 9.40 -6.98 5.27
N ALA A 62 8.62 -7.96 4.84
CA ALA A 62 7.60 -8.63 5.65
C ALA A 62 7.86 -10.15 5.60
N ALA A 63 8.28 -10.74 6.73
CA ALA A 63 8.67 -12.15 6.81
C ALA A 63 9.64 -12.58 5.68
N GLY A 64 10.65 -11.75 5.42
CA GLY A 64 11.66 -11.97 4.38
C GLY A 64 11.21 -11.66 2.95
N ARG A 65 9.93 -11.29 2.73
CA ARG A 65 9.43 -10.88 1.41
C ARG A 65 9.51 -9.38 1.25
N VAL A 66 10.06 -8.93 0.13
CA VAL A 66 10.16 -7.51 -0.21
C VAL A 66 8.78 -6.89 -0.48
N PHE A 67 8.63 -5.62 -0.13
CA PHE A 67 7.56 -4.77 -0.66
C PHE A 67 8.09 -3.35 -0.88
N VAL A 68 7.71 -2.75 -2.01
CA VAL A 68 8.13 -1.38 -2.34
C VAL A 68 7.16 -0.33 -1.81
N ASN A 69 5.89 -0.67 -1.59
CA ASN A 69 4.84 0.26 -1.18
C ASN A 69 4.29 -0.08 0.20
N ASN A 70 3.47 -1.14 0.27
CA ASN A 70 2.73 -1.47 1.48
C ASN A 70 2.64 -2.98 1.71
N ALA A 71 2.69 -3.38 2.98
CA ALA A 71 2.26 -4.67 3.48
C ALA A 71 0.95 -4.50 4.26
N SER A 72 -0.05 -5.31 3.97
CA SER A 72 -1.38 -5.21 4.58
C SER A 72 -1.74 -6.48 5.34
N PHE A 73 -2.44 -6.32 6.47
CA PHE A 73 -2.86 -7.42 7.33
C PHE A 73 -4.33 -7.24 7.75
N GLY A 74 -4.99 -8.36 8.05
CA GLY A 74 -6.38 -8.40 8.51
C GLY A 74 -7.38 -8.10 7.40
N THR A 75 -8.44 -7.37 7.73
CA THR A 75 -9.59 -7.15 6.85
C THR A 75 -9.23 -6.50 5.52
N TYR A 76 -8.25 -5.58 5.50
CA TYR A 76 -7.77 -4.98 4.26
C TYR A 76 -7.01 -5.97 3.38
N ALA A 77 -6.23 -6.89 3.98
CA ALA A 77 -5.56 -7.95 3.22
C ALA A 77 -6.55 -8.94 2.60
N ALA A 78 -7.61 -9.28 3.32
CA ALA A 78 -8.69 -10.12 2.81
C ALA A 78 -9.41 -9.47 1.62
N VAL A 79 -9.63 -8.16 1.68
CA VAL A 79 -10.24 -7.39 0.59
C VAL A 79 -9.32 -7.25 -0.61
N VAL A 80 -8.05 -6.90 -0.42
CA VAL A 80 -7.10 -6.68 -1.53
C VAL A 80 -6.65 -8.00 -2.17
N GLY A 81 -6.61 -9.09 -1.40
CA GLY A 81 -6.29 -10.43 -1.90
C GLY A 81 -7.38 -11.04 -2.78
N ASP A 82 -8.63 -10.57 -2.65
CA ASP A 82 -9.77 -11.05 -3.42
C ASP A 82 -9.62 -10.67 -4.92
N PRO A 83 -9.62 -11.63 -5.85
CA PRO A 83 -9.66 -11.35 -7.28
C PRO A 83 -10.79 -10.38 -7.69
N ALA A 84 -11.93 -10.38 -6.99
CA ALA A 84 -13.05 -9.48 -7.23
C ALA A 84 -12.77 -8.01 -6.85
N TYR A 85 -11.71 -7.73 -6.09
CA TYR A 85 -11.22 -6.36 -5.84
C TYR A 85 -10.25 -5.89 -6.93
N ARG A 86 -9.54 -6.81 -7.60
CA ARG A 86 -8.70 -6.49 -8.76
C ARG A 86 -9.55 -6.21 -9.99
N GLU A 87 -10.63 -6.97 -10.13
CA GLU A 87 -11.63 -6.86 -11.20
C GLU A 87 -12.85 -6.10 -10.69
N GLU A 88 -12.80 -4.75 -10.69
CA GLU A 88 -13.86 -3.73 -10.48
C GLU A 88 -15.22 -4.07 -9.79
N LYS A 89 -15.36 -5.14 -9.01
CA LYS A 89 -16.60 -5.57 -8.39
C LYS A 89 -16.68 -4.99 -6.98
N ARG A 90 -16.62 -3.66 -6.91
CA ARG A 90 -16.78 -2.84 -5.68
C ARG A 90 -17.93 -3.34 -4.81
N ARG A 91 -19.02 -3.83 -5.42
CA ARG A 91 -20.23 -4.33 -4.74
C ARG A 91 -20.02 -5.59 -3.89
N THR A 92 -19.10 -6.48 -4.25
CA THR A 92 -18.84 -7.70 -3.46
C THR A 92 -17.93 -7.38 -2.28
N THR A 93 -16.88 -6.58 -2.53
CA THR A 93 -16.01 -6.04 -1.48
C THR A 93 -16.79 -5.25 -0.42
N LEU A 94 -17.69 -4.36 -0.83
CA LEU A 94 -18.51 -3.54 0.07
C LEU A 94 -19.49 -4.36 0.93
N ARG A 95 -19.93 -5.54 0.45
CA ARG A 95 -20.82 -6.43 1.22
C ARG A 95 -20.10 -7.24 2.29
N MET A 96 -18.82 -7.59 2.07
CA MET A 96 -18.05 -8.38 3.05
C MET A 96 -17.43 -7.51 4.16
N LEU A 97 -17.17 -6.23 3.87
CA LEU A 97 -16.52 -5.28 4.78
C LEU A 97 -17.16 -5.21 6.18
N PRO A 98 -18.50 -5.11 6.38
CA PRO A 98 -19.09 -5.03 7.71
C PRO A 98 -18.81 -6.26 8.58
N GLY A 99 -18.91 -7.47 8.01
CA GLY A 99 -18.64 -8.72 8.72
C GLY A 99 -17.17 -8.88 9.13
N LEU A 100 -16.26 -8.40 8.29
CA LEU A 100 -14.82 -8.42 8.57
C LEU A 100 -14.37 -7.31 9.52
N LEU A 101 -15.17 -6.24 9.70
CA LEU A 101 -14.86 -5.13 10.59
C LEU A 101 -15.53 -5.25 11.96
N SER A 102 -16.65 -5.96 12.09
CA SER A 102 -17.41 -6.00 13.34
C SER A 102 -18.05 -7.36 13.66
N GLY A 103 -17.91 -8.36 12.79
CA GLY A 103 -18.46 -9.70 13.00
C GLY A 103 -17.59 -10.59 13.91
N PRO A 104 -18.09 -11.76 14.32
CA PRO A 104 -17.35 -12.73 15.14
C PRO A 104 -16.02 -13.17 14.50
N SER A 105 -15.98 -13.20 13.17
CA SER A 105 -14.82 -13.58 12.37
C SER A 105 -13.86 -12.40 12.09
N ALA A 106 -14.11 -11.22 12.65
CA ALA A 106 -13.25 -10.06 12.45
C ALA A 106 -11.84 -10.34 13.02
N PRO A 107 -10.77 -10.08 12.26
CA PRO A 107 -9.41 -10.25 12.75
C PRO A 107 -9.17 -9.43 14.02
N ARG A 108 -8.38 -10.00 14.94
CA ARG A 108 -7.89 -9.31 16.15
C ARG A 108 -6.38 -9.29 16.13
N LEU A 109 -5.84 -8.39 15.32
CA LEU A 109 -4.40 -8.22 15.18
C LEU A 109 -3.82 -7.50 16.39
N ARG A 110 -2.56 -7.82 16.68
CA ARG A 110 -1.72 -7.12 17.64
C ARG A 110 -0.52 -6.54 16.92
N MET A 111 -0.10 -5.36 17.33
CA MET A 111 0.98 -4.61 16.70
C MET A 111 1.92 -4.08 17.78
N ARG A 112 3.22 -4.17 17.49
CA ARG A 112 4.27 -3.45 18.20
C ARG A 112 5.16 -2.74 17.19
N ALA A 113 5.35 -1.43 17.36
CA ALA A 113 6.22 -0.63 16.51
C ALA A 113 7.00 0.36 17.40
N GLY A 114 8.31 0.13 17.57
CA GLY A 114 9.10 0.83 18.59
C GLY A 114 8.48 0.65 19.98
N GLY A 115 8.25 1.77 20.67
CA GLY A 115 7.57 1.81 21.98
C GLY A 115 6.03 1.70 21.92
N THR A 116 5.43 1.77 20.72
CA THR A 116 3.97 1.77 20.57
C THR A 116 3.42 0.35 20.47
N ARG A 117 2.32 0.08 21.19
CA ARG A 117 1.57 -1.18 21.13
C ARG A 117 0.10 -0.92 20.85
N ALA A 118 -0.54 -1.81 20.09
CA ALA A 118 -1.97 -1.78 19.87
C ALA A 118 -2.52 -3.21 19.70
N ASP A 119 -3.67 -3.47 20.30
CA ASP A 119 -4.36 -4.77 20.28
C ASP A 119 -5.76 -4.66 19.65
N GLY A 120 -6.35 -5.78 19.25
CA GLY A 120 -7.72 -5.82 18.75
C GLY A 120 -7.93 -5.00 17.47
N LEU A 121 -6.89 -4.85 16.63
CA LEU A 121 -6.99 -4.18 15.34
C LEU A 121 -7.65 -5.10 14.32
N GLN A 122 -8.56 -4.57 13.51
CA GLN A 122 -9.20 -5.33 12.42
C GLN A 122 -8.36 -5.29 11.15
N ALA A 123 -7.63 -4.19 10.92
CA ALA A 123 -6.68 -4.09 9.82
C ALA A 123 -5.42 -3.34 10.26
N LEU A 124 -4.32 -3.68 9.62
CA LEU A 124 -3.04 -3.00 9.77
C LEU A 124 -2.43 -2.80 8.39
N LEU A 125 -2.05 -1.57 8.08
CA LEU A 125 -1.28 -1.21 6.90
C LEU A 125 0.09 -0.73 7.34
N VAL A 126 1.14 -1.36 6.82
CA VAL A 126 2.53 -0.97 7.01
C VAL A 126 3.06 -0.46 5.68
N SER A 127 3.43 0.81 5.61
CA SER A 127 3.99 1.43 4.41
C SER A 127 5.51 1.51 4.50
N ASN A 128 6.18 1.32 3.37
CA ASN A 128 7.60 1.59 3.23
C ASN A 128 7.75 3.11 3.07
N ASN A 129 8.26 3.81 4.07
CA ASN A 129 8.14 5.26 4.26
C ASN A 129 6.72 5.74 4.64
N PRO A 130 6.59 6.76 5.51
CA PRO A 130 5.30 7.29 5.94
C PRO A 130 4.56 8.04 4.82
N TYR A 131 3.23 7.89 4.79
CA TYR A 131 2.37 8.82 4.08
C TYR A 131 2.08 10.05 4.93
N PRO A 132 2.00 11.27 4.35
CA PRO A 132 1.75 12.50 5.10
C PRO A 132 0.34 12.57 5.71
N ARG A 133 -0.61 11.80 5.17
CA ARG A 133 -1.99 11.70 5.67
C ARG A 133 -2.42 10.24 5.66
N ALA A 134 -3.39 9.92 6.53
CA ALA A 134 -4.03 8.61 6.51
C ALA A 134 -4.55 8.32 5.09
N VAL A 135 -4.09 7.20 4.54
CA VAL A 135 -4.35 6.80 3.14
C VAL A 135 -5.86 6.57 2.97
N ASP A 136 -6.48 7.33 2.07
CA ASP A 136 -7.86 7.07 1.65
C ASP A 136 -7.87 5.81 0.77
N ALA A 137 -8.79 4.88 1.05
CA ALA A 137 -8.97 3.65 0.26
C ALA A 137 -9.26 3.92 -1.23
N SER A 138 -9.71 5.14 -1.57
CA SER A 138 -10.03 5.57 -2.94
C SER A 138 -8.87 6.25 -3.68
N ARG A 139 -7.90 6.82 -2.96
CA ARG A 139 -6.72 7.51 -3.51
C ARG A 139 -5.52 7.24 -2.62
N PRO A 140 -4.65 6.29 -3.00
CA PRO A 140 -3.37 6.15 -2.34
C PRO A 140 -2.65 7.49 -2.48
N GLY A 141 -2.36 8.16 -1.36
CA GLY A 141 -1.56 9.37 -1.37
C GLY A 141 -0.18 9.10 -1.98
N ARG A 142 0.60 10.16 -2.19
CA ARG A 142 2.02 10.03 -2.52
C ARG A 142 2.83 10.03 -1.23
N ARG A 143 3.91 9.25 -1.17
CA ARG A 143 4.92 9.39 -0.11
C ARG A 143 5.75 10.63 -0.39
N ASP A 144 6.05 11.39 0.65
CA ASP A 144 6.89 12.59 0.51
C ASP A 144 8.35 12.21 0.28
N ARG A 145 8.78 11.10 0.90
CA ARG A 145 10.12 10.54 0.81
C ARG A 145 10.07 9.04 0.60
N LEU A 146 11.07 8.51 -0.09
CA LEU A 146 11.26 7.07 -0.33
C LEU A 146 12.50 6.50 0.35
N ASP A 147 13.24 7.34 1.08
CA ASP A 147 14.58 7.10 1.62
C ASP A 147 14.68 7.49 3.11
N SER A 148 13.55 7.51 3.82
CA SER A 148 13.50 7.99 5.21
C SER A 148 14.05 6.98 6.23
N GLY A 149 14.28 5.72 5.83
CA GLY A 149 14.67 4.63 6.71
C GLY A 149 13.57 4.24 7.70
N ARG A 150 12.32 4.66 7.47
CA ARG A 150 11.20 4.47 8.40
C ARG A 150 10.03 3.77 7.74
N LEU A 151 9.31 2.97 8.51
CA LEU A 151 8.01 2.45 8.11
C LEU A 151 6.89 3.37 8.59
N GLY A 152 5.86 3.55 7.77
CA GLY A 152 4.58 4.11 8.19
C GLY A 152 3.67 3.01 8.70
N VAL A 153 2.83 3.31 9.70
CA VAL A 153 1.97 2.33 10.34
C VAL A 153 0.58 2.93 10.56
N LEU A 154 -0.44 2.29 9.99
CA LEU A 154 -1.84 2.67 10.14
C LEU A 154 -2.65 1.47 10.64
N GLY A 155 -3.13 1.55 11.88
CA GLY A 155 -4.03 0.56 12.47
C GLY A 155 -5.49 1.01 12.38
N VAL A 156 -6.39 0.11 11.98
CA VAL A 156 -7.83 0.35 12.00
C VAL A 156 -8.46 -0.47 13.12
N ARG A 157 -9.16 0.25 14.01
CA ARG A 157 -10.01 -0.35 15.04
C ARG A 157 -11.44 0.17 14.87
N VAL A 158 -12.41 -0.74 14.85
CA VAL A 158 -13.84 -0.43 14.83
C VAL A 158 -14.44 -0.88 16.16
N GLU A 159 -14.83 0.08 16.99
CA GLU A 159 -15.42 -0.19 18.30
C GLU A 159 -16.95 -0.42 18.21
N SER A 160 -17.60 0.05 17.14
CA SER A 160 -18.99 -0.31 16.81
C SER A 160 -19.32 -0.05 15.34
N ALA A 161 -20.24 -0.84 14.77
CA ALA A 161 -20.70 -0.72 13.38
C ALA A 161 -21.29 0.67 13.04
N VAL A 162 -21.80 1.41 14.05
CA VAL A 162 -22.38 2.75 13.91
C VAL A 162 -21.31 3.80 13.58
N ARG A 163 -20.08 3.66 14.10
CA ARG A 163 -18.96 4.56 13.73
C ARG A 163 -18.35 4.22 12.36
N ALA A 164 -18.36 2.95 11.95
CA ALA A 164 -17.85 2.52 10.65
C ALA A 164 -18.62 3.14 9.46
N ALA A 165 -19.92 3.36 9.60
CA ALA A 165 -20.75 4.03 8.59
C ALA A 165 -20.42 5.53 8.42
N GLY A 166 -19.86 6.17 9.45
CA GLY A 166 -19.44 7.57 9.43
C GLY A 166 -18.13 7.80 8.68
N THR A 167 -17.25 6.80 8.60
CA THR A 167 -15.94 6.91 7.91
C THR A 167 -16.05 6.67 6.39
N VAL A 168 -17.11 6.03 5.92
CA VAL A 168 -17.37 5.78 4.49
C VAL A 168 -18.10 6.94 3.80
N ARG A 169 -18.76 7.81 4.58
CA ARG A 169 -19.33 9.06 4.08
C ARG A 169 -18.30 10.16 4.28
N GLY A 170 -17.62 10.57 3.20
CA GLY A 170 -16.77 11.75 3.20
C GLY A 170 -17.51 13.00 3.74
N PRO A 171 -16.77 14.09 4.04
CA PRO A 171 -17.38 15.29 4.59
C PRO A 171 -18.51 15.74 3.68
N ARG A 172 -19.72 15.86 4.24
CA ARG A 172 -20.82 16.53 3.57
C ARG A 172 -20.41 17.99 3.40
N ALA A 173 -20.50 18.47 2.16
CA ALA A 173 -20.44 19.88 1.81
C ALA A 173 -21.48 20.69 2.59
#